data_AF-A0A7S0Z4X6-F1
#
_entry.id   AF-A0A7S0Z4X6-F1
#
_cell.length_a   1.000
_cell.length_b   1.000
_cell.length_c   1.000
_cell.angle_alpha   90.00
_cell.angle_beta   90.00
_cell.angle_gamma   90.00
#
_symmetry.space_group_name_H-M   'P 1'
#
loop_
_entity.id
_entity.type
_entity.pdbx_description
1 polymer ?
#
loop_
_entity_poly.entity_id
_entity_poly.type
_entity_poly.pdbx_seq_one_letter_code
_entity_poly.pdbx_strand_id
1 'polypeptide(L)'
;RVIAMAKQCIEQRLPIRFGLIFESETALAKHRADQEAGTPEEDMTYGDAGEQLFRLFRGLHKTHGHVAAMVFAGAYAEKAVFMDDPERMEQMRKEEFRSVAKMFKPVAKDESGKLTRLKYKAALNATEGRTKLAKSTEFVRGAGLNAAEEPALVINGQMVQGSGEEELIRTVQFQQQMLQRKVYYGEVDDRSPIYKQVVGGSAHKRYHPLIVEGPQSSKLFVSSEAI
;
A
#
# COMPACT_ATOMS: atom_id res chain seq x y z
N ARG A 1 -6.87 6.45 6.56
CA ARG A 1 -6.70 7.82 6.00
C ARG A 1 -6.22 7.78 4.54
N VAL A 2 -5.02 7.28 4.22
CA VAL A 2 -4.49 7.22 2.83
C VAL A 2 -5.44 6.54 1.82
N ILE A 3 -6.15 5.49 2.24
CA ILE A 3 -7.11 4.78 1.37
C ILE A 3 -8.34 5.65 1.03
N ALA A 4 -8.80 6.46 1.99
CA ALA A 4 -9.93 7.38 1.77
C ALA A 4 -9.54 8.50 0.79
N MET A 5 -8.34 9.07 0.96
CA MET A 5 -7.75 10.02 0.00
C MET A 5 -7.71 9.41 -1.41
N ALA A 6 -7.15 8.22 -1.56
CA ALA A 6 -7.03 7.57 -2.86
C ALA A 6 -8.41 7.34 -3.50
N LYS A 7 -9.43 6.94 -2.71
CA LYS A 7 -10.81 6.82 -3.17
C LYS A 7 -11.35 8.15 -3.69
N GLN A 8 -11.20 9.24 -2.93
CA GLN A 8 -11.65 10.57 -3.34
C GLN A 8 -10.98 11.03 -4.64
N CYS A 9 -9.67 10.85 -4.77
CA CYS A 9 -8.94 11.20 -5.99
C CYS A 9 -9.40 10.38 -7.22
N ILE A 10 -9.72 9.10 -7.03
CA ILE A 10 -10.26 8.23 -8.09
C ILE A 10 -11.67 8.69 -8.49
N GLU A 11 -12.53 9.02 -7.52
CA GLU A 11 -13.88 9.52 -7.78
C GLU A 11 -13.86 10.84 -8.55
N GLN A 12 -12.89 11.72 -8.25
CA GLN A 12 -12.65 12.97 -8.95
C GLN A 12 -11.97 12.81 -10.32
N ARG A 13 -11.64 11.57 -10.73
CA ARG A 13 -10.98 11.25 -12.01
C ARG A 13 -9.66 12.01 -12.22
N LEU A 14 -8.89 12.21 -11.16
CA LEU A 14 -7.57 12.80 -11.29
C LEU A 14 -6.66 11.90 -12.15
N PRO A 15 -5.78 12.47 -13.00
CA PRO A 15 -4.88 11.71 -13.87
C PRO A 15 -3.68 11.14 -13.08
N ILE A 16 -3.95 10.50 -11.95
CA ILE A 16 -2.96 9.95 -11.03
C ILE A 16 -3.24 8.45 -10.88
N ARG A 17 -2.18 7.64 -10.91
CA ARG A 17 -2.28 6.21 -10.67
C ARG A 17 -1.99 5.90 -9.21
N PHE A 18 -2.95 5.30 -8.53
CA PHE A 18 -2.80 4.84 -7.15
C PHE A 18 -2.43 3.35 -7.10
N GLY A 19 -1.56 3.00 -6.16
CA GLY A 19 -1.19 1.63 -5.83
C GLY A 19 -1.24 1.43 -4.32
N LEU A 20 -1.65 0.24 -3.88
CA LEU A 20 -1.64 -0.14 -2.48
C LEU A 20 -0.74 -1.36 -2.32
N ILE A 21 0.14 -1.29 -1.34
CA ILE A 21 1.02 -2.39 -0.94
C ILE A 21 0.66 -2.71 0.49
N PHE A 22 0.37 -3.98 0.75
CA PHE A 22 0.03 -4.45 2.09
C PHE A 22 1.28 -5.06 2.72
N GLU A 23 1.42 -4.83 4.01
CA GLU A 23 2.45 -5.42 4.84
C GLU A 23 1.80 -6.33 5.87
N SER A 24 2.51 -7.39 6.25
CA SER A 24 2.11 -8.28 7.34
C SER A 24 3.02 -8.03 8.53
N GLU A 25 2.42 -7.58 9.63
CA GLU A 25 3.12 -7.33 10.90
C GLU A 25 3.71 -8.62 11.46
N THR A 26 2.93 -9.71 11.42
CA THR A 26 3.39 -11.05 11.79
C THR A 26 4.59 -11.54 10.98
N ALA A 27 4.63 -11.30 9.67
CA ALA A 27 5.77 -11.68 8.84
C ALA A 27 7.02 -10.81 9.13
N LEU A 28 6.83 -9.52 9.44
CA LEU A 28 7.91 -8.67 9.91
C LEU A 28 8.45 -9.10 11.27
N ALA A 29 7.55 -9.41 12.21
CA ALA A 29 7.91 -9.84 13.56
C ALA A 29 8.70 -11.15 13.52
N LYS A 30 8.27 -12.13 12.71
CA LYS A 30 9.03 -13.38 12.48
C LYS A 30 10.43 -13.10 11.96
N HIS A 31 10.58 -12.22 10.98
CA HIS A 31 11.90 -11.88 10.44
C HIS A 31 12.78 -11.04 11.40
N ARG A 32 12.19 -10.22 12.27
CA ARG A 32 12.93 -9.56 13.36
C ARG A 32 13.42 -10.60 14.39
N ALA A 33 12.55 -11.54 14.75
CA ALA A 33 12.86 -12.62 15.68
C ALA A 33 13.89 -13.62 15.11
N ASP A 34 13.88 -13.88 13.79
CA ASP A 34 14.90 -14.68 13.11
C ASP A 34 16.30 -14.01 13.14
N GLN A 35 16.35 -12.67 13.19
CA GLN A 35 17.60 -11.92 13.36
C GLN A 35 18.08 -11.91 14.82
N GLU A 36 17.17 -12.13 15.77
CA GLU A 36 17.39 -12.14 17.22
C GLU A 36 17.11 -13.53 17.83
N ALA A 37 17.60 -14.61 17.21
CA ALA A 37 17.70 -15.97 17.78
C ALA A 37 16.59 -16.40 18.79
N GLY A 38 15.32 -16.15 18.46
CA GLY A 38 14.18 -16.52 19.30
C GLY A 38 13.03 -16.97 18.43
N THR A 39 12.75 -18.26 18.39
CA THR A 39 11.62 -18.84 17.66
C THR A 39 10.30 -18.31 18.24
N PRO A 40 9.45 -17.60 17.46
CA PRO A 40 8.09 -17.34 17.89
C PRO A 40 7.26 -18.61 17.72
N GLU A 41 6.56 -19.00 18.79
CA GLU A 41 5.59 -20.10 18.78
C GLU A 41 4.56 -19.91 17.65
N GLU A 42 4.32 -20.99 16.89
CA GLU A 42 3.33 -21.02 15.84
C GLU A 42 1.92 -21.10 16.43
N ASP A 43 1.37 -19.95 16.83
CA ASP A 43 -0.06 -19.84 17.00
C ASP A 43 -0.73 -19.90 15.61
N MET A 44 -1.19 -21.11 15.27
CA MET A 44 -2.04 -21.45 14.12
C MET A 44 -3.47 -20.91 14.27
N THR A 45 -3.63 -19.82 15.00
CA THR A 45 -4.88 -19.10 15.18
C THR A 45 -5.07 -18.20 13.98
N TYR A 46 -6.23 -18.33 13.31
CA TYR A 46 -6.69 -17.51 12.19
C TYR A 46 -5.84 -16.26 11.93
N GLY A 47 -4.99 -16.33 10.90
CA GLY A 47 -3.92 -15.35 10.67
C GLY A 47 -4.32 -13.90 10.92
N ASP A 48 -3.37 -13.12 11.43
CA ASP A 48 -3.37 -11.68 11.66
C ASP A 48 -4.49 -10.89 10.93
N ALA A 49 -5.16 -9.97 11.62
CA ALA A 49 -6.25 -9.16 11.07
C ALA A 49 -5.87 -8.47 9.74
N GLY A 50 -4.60 -8.05 9.61
CA GLY A 50 -4.05 -7.50 8.37
C GLY A 50 -3.96 -8.52 7.22
N GLU A 51 -3.63 -9.77 7.52
CA GLU A 51 -3.60 -10.85 6.54
C GLU A 51 -5.00 -11.20 6.05
N GLN A 52 -5.98 -11.27 6.95
CA GLN A 52 -7.38 -11.50 6.57
C GLN A 52 -7.90 -10.37 5.68
N LEU A 53 -7.59 -9.12 6.02
CA LEU A 53 -7.94 -7.95 5.20
C LEU A 53 -7.35 -8.06 3.79
N PHE A 54 -6.06 -8.41 3.68
CA PHE A 54 -5.40 -8.57 2.38
C PHE A 54 -6.08 -9.65 1.52
N ARG A 55 -6.41 -10.80 2.11
CA ARG A 55 -7.06 -11.90 1.39
C ARG A 55 -8.43 -11.51 0.87
N LEU A 56 -9.23 -10.85 1.71
CA LEU A 56 -10.56 -10.35 1.34
C LEU A 56 -10.46 -9.28 0.24
N PHE A 57 -9.55 -8.31 0.40
CA PHE A 57 -9.31 -7.25 -0.58
C PHE A 57 -8.92 -7.84 -1.94
N ARG A 58 -7.96 -8.76 -1.97
CA ARG A 58 -7.52 -9.40 -3.20
C ARG A 58 -8.60 -10.26 -3.83
N GLY A 59 -9.36 -10.97 -3.00
CA GLY A 59 -10.52 -11.73 -3.45
C GLY A 59 -11.47 -10.84 -4.22
N LEU A 60 -11.92 -9.74 -3.61
CA LEU A 60 -12.78 -8.74 -4.25
C LEU A 60 -12.15 -8.13 -5.50
N HIS A 61 -10.86 -7.82 -5.45
CA HIS A 61 -10.15 -7.23 -6.59
C HIS A 61 -10.19 -8.15 -7.81
N LYS A 62 -9.99 -9.47 -7.62
CA LYS A 62 -10.04 -10.46 -8.70
C LYS A 62 -11.46 -10.68 -9.22
N THR A 63 -12.45 -10.78 -8.32
CA THR A 63 -13.80 -11.22 -8.69
C THR A 63 -14.75 -10.08 -9.03
N HIS A 64 -14.71 -8.97 -8.31
CA HIS A 64 -15.61 -7.82 -8.45
C HIS A 64 -14.92 -6.57 -9.01
N GLY A 65 -13.60 -6.62 -9.23
CA GLY A 65 -12.81 -5.54 -9.80
C GLY A 65 -12.19 -4.59 -8.78
N HIS A 66 -11.37 -3.67 -9.28
CA HIS A 66 -10.57 -2.76 -8.46
C HIS A 66 -11.42 -1.78 -7.63
N VAL A 67 -12.50 -1.24 -8.19
CA VAL A 67 -13.38 -0.30 -7.49
C VAL A 67 -14.01 -0.94 -6.25
N ALA A 68 -14.50 -2.18 -6.36
CA ALA A 68 -15.10 -2.91 -5.25
C ALA A 68 -14.09 -3.12 -4.11
N ALA A 69 -12.86 -3.51 -4.45
CA ALA A 69 -11.79 -3.70 -3.46
C ALA A 69 -11.44 -2.39 -2.73
N MET A 70 -11.36 -1.27 -3.46
CA MET A 70 -11.08 0.05 -2.87
C MET A 70 -12.21 0.54 -1.96
N VAL A 71 -13.46 0.33 -2.34
CA VAL A 71 -14.62 0.70 -1.51
C VAL A 71 -14.61 -0.09 -0.21
N PHE A 72 -14.33 -1.40 -0.27
CA PHE A 72 -14.20 -2.22 0.93
C PHE A 72 -13.06 -1.76 1.83
N ALA A 73 -11.88 -1.49 1.27
CA ALA A 73 -10.73 -1.01 2.04
C ALA A 73 -10.98 0.37 2.66
N GLY A 74 -11.66 1.28 1.95
CA GLY A 74 -12.06 2.59 2.46
C GLY A 74 -13.03 2.48 3.63
N ALA A 75 -14.11 1.70 3.49
CA ALA A 75 -15.08 1.49 4.55
C ALA A 75 -14.45 0.84 5.80
N TYR A 76 -13.54 -0.10 5.60
CA TYR A 76 -12.77 -0.69 6.69
C TYR A 76 -11.89 0.37 7.38
N ALA A 77 -11.15 1.18 6.61
CA ALA A 77 -10.24 2.19 7.16
C ALA A 77 -10.95 3.35 7.87
N GLU A 78 -12.18 3.69 7.48
CA GLU A 78 -12.98 4.71 8.17
C GLU A 78 -13.49 4.21 9.52
N LYS A 79 -13.99 2.97 9.57
CA LYS A 79 -14.63 2.41 10.76
C LYS A 79 -13.65 1.78 11.75
N ALA A 80 -12.50 1.29 11.28
CA ALA A 80 -11.44 0.76 12.13
C ALA A 80 -10.88 1.80 13.11
N VAL A 81 -10.97 3.10 12.79
CA VAL A 81 -10.50 4.20 13.66
C VAL A 81 -11.37 4.35 14.92
N PHE A 82 -12.59 3.81 14.92
CA PHE A 82 -13.58 4.02 15.98
C PHE A 82 -13.87 2.76 16.80
N MET A 83 -13.16 1.66 16.58
CA MET A 83 -13.47 0.35 17.19
C MET A 83 -12.22 -0.33 17.73
N ASP A 84 -12.13 -0.45 19.06
CA ASP A 84 -11.06 -1.18 19.75
C ASP A 84 -11.41 -2.66 20.02
N ASP A 85 -12.67 -3.06 19.77
CA ASP A 85 -13.16 -4.41 20.06
C ASP A 85 -12.94 -5.37 18.85
N PRO A 86 -12.11 -6.43 19.00
CA PRO A 86 -11.75 -7.32 17.92
C PRO A 86 -12.93 -8.15 17.37
N GLU A 87 -13.90 -8.52 18.20
CA GLU A 87 -15.06 -9.32 17.76
C GLU A 87 -15.99 -8.47 16.90
N ARG A 88 -16.23 -7.22 17.33
CA ARG A 88 -17.00 -6.25 16.54
C ARG A 88 -16.31 -5.94 15.22
N MET A 89 -14.98 -5.84 15.22
CA MET A 89 -14.19 -5.63 14.01
C MET A 89 -14.30 -6.79 13.00
N GLU A 90 -14.35 -8.04 13.45
CA GLU A 90 -14.57 -9.18 12.56
C GLU A 90 -15.98 -9.17 11.95
N GLN A 91 -17.01 -8.91 12.77
CA GLN A 91 -18.39 -8.80 12.30
C GLN A 91 -18.54 -7.69 11.26
N MET A 92 -17.98 -6.51 11.55
CA MET A 92 -17.92 -5.38 10.64
C MET A 92 -17.26 -5.73 9.31
N ARG A 93 -16.08 -6.38 9.35
CA ARG A 93 -15.35 -6.80 8.13
C ARG A 93 -16.20 -7.73 7.26
N LYS A 94 -16.91 -8.67 7.89
CA LYS A 94 -17.81 -9.61 7.22
C LYS A 94 -19.04 -8.92 6.62
N GLU A 95 -19.63 -7.96 7.32
CA GLU A 95 -20.77 -7.18 6.86
C GLU A 95 -20.41 -6.29 5.69
N GLU A 96 -19.32 -5.53 5.79
CA GLU A 96 -18.83 -4.67 4.71
C GLU A 96 -18.46 -5.47 3.47
N PHE A 97 -17.75 -6.58 3.65
CA PHE A 97 -17.43 -7.48 2.53
C PHE A 97 -18.70 -7.95 1.82
N ARG A 98 -19.72 -8.37 2.57
CA ARG A 98 -21.00 -8.82 2.00
C ARG A 98 -21.76 -7.69 1.33
N SER A 99 -21.73 -6.48 1.90
CA SER A 99 -22.34 -5.29 1.33
C SER A 99 -21.72 -4.96 -0.02
N VAL A 100 -20.39 -4.86 -0.07
CA VAL A 100 -19.63 -4.58 -1.30
C VAL A 100 -19.83 -5.68 -2.35
N ALA A 101 -19.75 -6.96 -1.97
CA ALA A 101 -19.98 -8.07 -2.89
C ALA A 101 -21.42 -8.12 -3.46
N LYS A 102 -22.39 -7.51 -2.77
CA LYS A 102 -23.77 -7.33 -3.26
C LYS A 102 -23.89 -6.12 -4.19
N MET A 103 -23.26 -5.00 -3.84
CA MET A 103 -23.28 -3.76 -4.61
C MET A 103 -22.62 -3.91 -5.98
N PHE A 104 -21.48 -4.60 -6.05
CA PHE A 104 -20.72 -4.76 -7.29
C PHE A 104 -21.01 -6.11 -7.97
N LYS A 105 -21.32 -6.07 -9.26
CA LYS A 105 -21.48 -7.30 -10.06
C LYS A 105 -20.14 -8.03 -10.17
N PRO A 106 -20.12 -9.36 -10.01
CA PRO A 106 -18.92 -10.14 -10.29
C PRO A 106 -18.55 -10.00 -11.77
N VAL A 107 -17.25 -9.84 -12.01
CA VAL A 107 -16.59 -9.73 -13.32
C VAL A 107 -15.92 -11.06 -13.68
N ALA A 108 -15.39 -11.78 -12.68
CA ALA A 108 -14.78 -13.09 -12.90
C ALA A 108 -15.83 -14.17 -13.12
N LYS A 109 -15.56 -15.05 -14.09
CA LYS A 109 -16.31 -16.28 -14.33
C LYS A 109 -15.62 -17.44 -13.63
N ASP A 110 -16.41 -18.33 -13.05
CA ASP A 110 -15.89 -19.60 -12.53
C ASP A 110 -15.51 -20.56 -13.65
N GLU A 111 -14.92 -21.71 -13.30
CA GLU A 111 -14.56 -22.81 -14.20
C GLU A 111 -15.76 -23.30 -15.04
N SER A 112 -16.99 -23.12 -14.54
CA SER A 112 -18.24 -23.44 -15.25
C SER A 112 -18.77 -22.31 -16.16
N GLY A 113 -18.01 -21.22 -16.31
CA GLY A 113 -18.38 -20.04 -17.11
C GLY A 113 -19.46 -19.15 -16.49
N LYS A 114 -20.00 -19.50 -15.31
CA LYS A 114 -20.99 -18.69 -14.57
C LYS A 114 -20.30 -17.60 -13.75
N LEU A 115 -20.90 -16.42 -13.74
CA LEU A 115 -20.50 -15.32 -12.86
C LEU A 115 -20.93 -15.66 -11.43
N THR A 116 -19.99 -15.95 -10.55
CA THR A 116 -20.28 -16.25 -9.15
C THR A 116 -19.78 -15.14 -8.25
N ARG A 117 -20.57 -14.87 -7.21
CA ARG A 117 -20.20 -13.92 -6.17
C ARG A 117 -19.22 -14.58 -5.22
N LEU A 118 -18.17 -13.87 -4.88
CA LEU A 118 -17.18 -14.36 -3.94
C LEU A 118 -17.78 -14.47 -2.54
N LYS A 119 -17.64 -15.65 -1.91
CA LYS A 119 -18.08 -15.89 -0.54
C LYS A 119 -16.97 -15.52 0.45
N TYR A 120 -17.33 -14.90 1.57
CA TYR A 120 -16.39 -14.46 2.62
C TYR A 120 -15.42 -15.57 3.08
N LYS A 121 -15.94 -16.75 3.44
CA LYS A 121 -15.10 -17.90 3.87
C LYS A 121 -14.17 -18.40 2.77
N ALA A 122 -14.63 -18.41 1.52
CA ALA A 122 -13.81 -18.83 0.37
C ALA A 122 -12.67 -17.83 0.11
N ALA A 123 -12.94 -16.53 0.26
CA ALA A 123 -11.94 -15.48 0.13
C ALA A 123 -10.88 -15.56 1.26
N LEU A 124 -11.29 -15.83 2.50
CA LEU A 124 -10.36 -15.99 3.63
C LEU A 124 -9.44 -17.20 3.48
N ASN A 125 -9.95 -18.31 2.95
CA ASN A 125 -9.20 -19.56 2.84
C ASN A 125 -8.31 -19.63 1.57
N ALA A 126 -8.27 -18.56 0.76
CA ALA A 126 -7.45 -18.52 -0.44
C ALA A 126 -5.95 -18.56 -0.09
N THR A 127 -5.32 -19.71 -0.30
CA THR A 127 -3.90 -19.98 -0.04
C THR A 127 -2.95 -19.08 -0.83
N GLU A 128 -3.33 -18.69 -2.05
CA GLU A 128 -2.55 -17.74 -2.84
C GLU A 128 -2.35 -16.39 -2.15
N GLY A 129 -3.22 -16.04 -1.20
CA GLY A 129 -3.13 -14.82 -0.41
C GLY A 129 -1.85 -14.77 0.40
N ARG A 130 -1.51 -15.87 1.08
CA ARG A 130 -0.32 -15.94 1.97
C ARG A 130 0.97 -15.65 1.20
N THR A 131 1.16 -16.33 0.08
CA THR A 131 2.41 -16.25 -0.70
C THR A 131 2.63 -14.87 -1.31
N LYS A 132 1.58 -14.19 -1.78
CA LYS A 132 1.73 -12.82 -2.29
C LYS A 132 1.88 -11.79 -1.18
N LEU A 133 1.26 -12.00 -0.03
CA LEU A 133 1.47 -11.12 1.13
C LEU A 133 2.93 -11.19 1.58
N ALA A 134 3.50 -12.41 1.68
CA ALA A 134 4.92 -12.58 2.00
C ALA A 134 5.85 -11.86 1.00
N LYS A 135 5.59 -12.01 -0.31
CA LYS A 135 6.33 -11.27 -1.36
C LYS A 135 6.16 -9.75 -1.26
N SER A 136 4.97 -9.29 -0.89
CA SER A 136 4.68 -7.88 -0.68
C SER A 136 5.48 -7.33 0.51
N THR A 137 5.48 -8.05 1.64
CA THR A 137 6.28 -7.70 2.82
C THR A 137 7.78 -7.69 2.51
N GLU A 138 8.27 -8.68 1.75
CA GLU A 138 9.68 -8.72 1.33
C GLU A 138 10.06 -7.51 0.48
N PHE A 139 9.17 -7.08 -0.43
CA PHE A 139 9.36 -5.87 -1.22
C PHE A 139 9.40 -4.61 -0.35
N VAL A 140 8.46 -4.44 0.57
CA VAL A 140 8.41 -3.29 1.50
C VAL A 140 9.70 -3.20 2.32
N ARG A 141 10.18 -4.34 2.82
CA ARG A 141 11.45 -4.46 3.53
C ARG A 141 12.66 -4.13 2.64
N GLY A 142 12.73 -4.71 1.44
CA GLY A 142 13.82 -4.48 0.51
C GLY A 142 13.92 -3.01 0.08
N ALA A 143 12.77 -2.34 -0.04
CA ALA A 143 12.68 -0.91 -0.30
C ALA A 143 12.94 -0.04 0.93
N GLY A 144 12.99 -0.60 2.14
CA GLY A 144 13.19 0.13 3.41
C GLY A 144 12.00 0.98 3.85
N LEU A 145 10.80 0.65 3.36
CA LEU A 145 9.56 1.38 3.66
C LEU A 145 8.95 1.02 5.02
N ASN A 146 9.43 -0.07 5.63
CA ASN A 146 9.01 -0.56 6.94
C ASN A 146 9.65 0.17 8.13
N ALA A 147 10.46 1.18 7.88
CA ALA A 147 11.22 1.90 8.90
C ALA A 147 10.45 3.07 9.53
N ALA A 148 9.27 3.41 9.00
CA ALA A 148 8.39 4.43 9.55
C ALA A 148 7.33 3.79 10.46
N GLU A 149 6.98 4.45 11.57
CA GLU A 149 5.87 4.04 12.44
C GLU A 149 4.50 4.25 11.77
N GLU A 150 4.41 5.18 10.82
CA GLU A 150 3.23 5.45 10.02
C GLU A 150 3.34 4.85 8.60
N PRO A 151 2.20 4.51 7.95
CA PRO A 151 2.21 3.96 6.59
C PRO A 151 2.87 4.94 5.61
N ALA A 152 3.98 4.51 5.01
CA ALA A 152 4.74 5.31 4.06
C ALA A 152 3.97 5.55 2.75
N LEU A 153 3.85 6.81 2.33
CA LEU A 153 3.34 7.19 1.02
C LEU A 153 4.51 7.41 0.07
N VAL A 154 4.46 6.81 -1.12
CA VAL A 154 5.49 6.99 -2.15
C VAL A 154 4.88 7.69 -3.36
N ILE A 155 5.37 8.89 -3.67
CA ILE A 155 4.91 9.72 -4.80
C ILE A 155 6.07 9.86 -5.78
N ASN A 156 5.97 9.20 -6.93
CA ASN A 156 6.99 9.26 -8.00
C ASN A 156 8.44 9.11 -7.48
N GLY A 157 8.65 8.13 -6.58
CA GLY A 157 9.96 7.81 -6.00
C GLY A 157 10.35 8.62 -4.76
N GLN A 158 9.59 9.65 -4.39
CA GLN A 158 9.76 10.40 -3.14
C GLN A 158 8.93 9.75 -2.04
N MET A 159 9.53 9.59 -0.86
CA MET A 159 8.88 9.04 0.32
C MET A 159 8.34 10.18 1.18
N VAL A 160 7.08 10.10 1.55
CA VAL A 160 6.38 11.07 2.39
C VAL A 160 5.86 10.34 3.63
N GLN A 161 6.25 10.82 4.80
CA GLN A 161 5.73 10.40 6.10
C GLN A 161 4.59 11.34 6.50
N GLY A 162 3.50 10.83 7.08
CA GLY A 162 2.38 11.65 7.57
C GLY A 162 1.19 11.85 6.62
N SER A 163 0.41 12.90 6.90
CA SER A 163 -0.80 13.29 6.14
C SER A 163 -0.44 13.75 4.73
N GLY A 164 -0.34 12.78 3.81
CA GLY A 164 0.18 12.99 2.47
C GLY A 164 -0.75 13.64 1.45
N GLU A 165 -1.93 14.15 1.82
CA GLU A 165 -2.86 14.75 0.84
C GLU A 165 -2.31 16.06 0.26
N GLU A 166 -1.89 16.99 1.12
CA GLU A 166 -1.31 18.25 0.69
C GLU A 166 0.00 18.02 -0.05
N GLU A 167 0.84 17.12 0.46
CA GLU A 167 2.14 16.81 -0.13
C GLU A 167 1.99 16.12 -1.50
N LEU A 168 0.97 15.27 -1.66
CA LEU A 168 0.60 14.70 -2.96
C LEU A 168 0.27 15.80 -3.97
N ILE A 169 -0.61 16.74 -3.60
CA ILE A 169 -1.03 17.82 -4.49
C ILE A 169 0.17 18.70 -4.84
N ARG A 170 0.96 19.11 -3.85
CA ARG A 170 2.17 19.94 -4.05
C ARG A 170 3.18 19.25 -4.96
N THR A 171 3.50 17.99 -4.68
CA THR A 171 4.47 17.20 -5.45
C THR A 171 4.00 17.01 -6.88
N VAL A 172 2.73 16.67 -7.10
CA VAL A 172 2.16 16.48 -8.44
C VAL A 172 2.18 17.80 -9.22
N GLN A 173 1.78 18.92 -8.61
CA GLN A 173 1.82 20.24 -9.26
C GLN A 173 3.25 20.63 -9.66
N PHE A 174 4.22 20.44 -8.75
CA PHE A 174 5.62 20.71 -9.02
C PHE A 174 6.16 19.84 -10.17
N GLN A 175 5.89 18.54 -10.14
CA GLN A 175 6.34 17.61 -11.18
C GLN A 175 5.67 17.87 -12.52
N GLN A 176 4.41 18.33 -12.53
CA GLN A 176 3.73 18.74 -13.75
C GLN A 176 4.43 19.94 -14.41
N GLN A 177 4.79 20.96 -13.64
CA GLN A 177 5.54 22.13 -14.15
C GLN A 177 6.93 21.72 -14.66
N MET A 178 7.62 20.84 -13.93
CA MET A 178 8.92 20.32 -14.35
C MET A 178 8.82 19.53 -15.66
N LEU A 179 7.81 18.68 -15.80
CA LEU A 179 7.58 17.93 -17.04
C LEU A 179 7.25 18.87 -18.20
N GLN A 180 6.36 19.85 -18.01
CA GLN A 180 6.04 20.85 -19.03
C GLN A 180 7.28 21.61 -19.50
N ARG A 181 8.16 21.99 -18.57
CA ARG A 181 9.45 22.61 -18.89
C ARG A 181 10.32 21.67 -19.73
N LYS A 182 10.47 20.40 -19.36
CA LYS A 182 11.25 19.43 -20.14
C LYS A 182 10.69 19.23 -21.55
N VAL A 183 9.37 19.18 -21.69
CA VAL A 183 8.69 19.11 -23.00
C VAL A 183 9.04 20.33 -23.85
N TYR A 184 8.98 21.53 -23.26
CA TYR A 184 9.31 22.77 -23.97
C TYR A 184 10.74 22.79 -24.53
N TYR A 185 11.70 22.25 -23.78
CA TYR A 185 13.09 22.15 -24.21
C TYR A 185 13.38 20.92 -25.09
N GLY A 186 12.37 20.10 -25.42
CA GLY A 186 12.56 18.90 -26.23
C GLY A 186 13.34 17.78 -25.51
N GLU A 187 13.42 17.83 -24.18
CA GLU A 187 14.11 16.82 -23.34
C GLU A 187 13.24 15.58 -23.05
N VAL A 188 11.95 15.64 -23.41
CA VAL A 188 10.99 14.54 -23.25
C VAL A 188 10.89 13.76 -24.55
N ASP A 189 11.22 12.47 -24.49
CA ASP A 189 11.03 11.54 -25.60
C ASP A 189 9.66 10.86 -25.51
N ASP A 190 8.85 10.97 -26.55
CA ASP A 190 7.54 10.32 -26.68
C ASP A 190 7.64 8.79 -26.60
N ARG A 191 8.79 8.21 -26.98
CA ARG A 191 9.00 6.76 -26.96
C ARG A 191 9.31 6.22 -25.56
N SER A 192 9.64 7.09 -24.61
CA SER A 192 10.01 6.68 -23.26
C SER A 192 8.88 6.95 -22.27
N PRO A 193 8.54 5.99 -21.38
CA PRO A 193 7.47 6.20 -20.41
C PRO A 193 7.75 7.38 -19.49
N ILE A 194 6.75 8.26 -19.29
CA ILE A 194 6.85 9.48 -18.47
C ILE A 194 7.40 9.19 -17.06
N TYR A 195 7.00 8.09 -16.42
CA TYR A 195 7.48 7.74 -15.08
C TYR A 195 9.01 7.55 -15.04
N LYS A 196 9.63 7.05 -16.11
CA LYS A 196 11.10 6.93 -16.20
C LYS A 196 11.76 8.29 -16.37
N GLN A 197 11.08 9.29 -16.91
CA GLN A 197 11.62 10.63 -17.09
C GLN A 197 11.48 11.50 -15.83
N VAL A 198 10.52 11.15 -14.97
CA VAL A 198 10.31 11.76 -13.66
C VAL A 198 11.22 11.12 -12.60
N VAL A 199 11.35 9.78 -12.62
CA VAL A 199 12.08 9.01 -11.59
C VAL A 199 13.48 8.57 -12.03
N GLY A 200 13.66 8.34 -13.33
CA GLY A 200 14.85 7.69 -13.90
C GLY A 200 16.02 8.65 -14.03
N GLY A 201 16.83 8.69 -12.99
CA GLY A 201 18.13 9.36 -12.98
C GLY A 201 18.73 9.41 -11.57
N SER A 202 17.88 9.58 -10.56
CA SER A 202 18.31 9.79 -9.16
C SER A 202 17.63 8.84 -8.16
N ALA A 203 16.85 7.86 -8.63
CA ALA A 203 16.14 6.95 -7.73
C ALA A 203 17.07 5.90 -7.10
N HIS A 204 17.13 5.87 -5.78
CA HIS A 204 17.82 4.84 -5.03
C HIS A 204 16.94 3.59 -4.89
N LYS A 205 17.57 2.41 -4.87
CA LYS A 205 16.86 1.12 -4.76
C LYS A 205 16.24 0.89 -3.38
N ARG A 206 16.84 1.46 -2.33
CA ARG A 206 16.42 1.28 -0.94
C ARG A 206 16.43 2.62 -0.24
N TYR A 207 15.35 2.91 0.46
CA TYR A 207 15.22 4.04 1.37
C TYR A 207 15.81 3.66 2.74
N HIS A 208 16.48 4.60 3.37
CA HIS A 208 16.92 4.46 4.76
C HIS A 208 16.68 5.79 5.46
N PRO A 209 15.79 5.86 6.48
CA PRO A 209 15.39 7.12 7.08
C PRO A 209 16.60 7.87 7.64
N LEU A 210 17.44 7.21 8.46
CA LEU A 210 18.62 7.84 9.07
C LEU A 210 19.67 8.42 8.09
N ILE A 211 19.65 8.00 6.82
CA ILE A 211 20.61 8.48 5.79
C ILE A 211 19.98 9.59 4.96
N VAL A 212 18.68 9.47 4.67
CA VAL A 212 17.94 10.37 3.77
C VAL A 212 17.25 11.50 4.55
N GLU A 213 17.35 11.52 5.87
CA GLU A 213 16.49 12.28 6.76
C GLU A 213 16.54 13.81 6.60
N GLY A 214 15.43 14.34 6.12
CA GLY A 214 14.78 15.52 6.71
C GLY A 214 15.45 16.89 6.48
N PRO A 215 14.87 17.96 7.05
CA PRO A 215 15.43 19.31 6.94
C PRO A 215 16.89 19.32 7.39
N GLN A 216 17.73 20.14 6.75
CA GLN A 216 19.20 20.12 6.88
C GLN A 216 19.76 20.22 8.32
N SER A 217 18.91 20.48 9.31
CA SER A 217 19.22 20.52 10.74
C SER A 217 19.56 19.16 11.37
N SER A 218 19.32 18.03 10.71
CA SER A 218 19.60 16.67 11.25
C SER A 218 21.03 16.17 10.98
N LYS A 219 21.83 16.87 10.17
CA LYS A 219 23.17 16.40 9.79
C LYS A 219 24.18 16.64 10.90
N LEU A 220 24.51 15.58 11.63
CA LEU A 220 25.63 15.56 12.57
C LEU A 220 26.95 15.46 11.81
N PHE A 221 27.57 16.62 11.54
CA PHE A 221 28.94 16.66 11.04
C PHE A 221 29.89 16.82 12.23
N VAL A 222 30.88 15.92 12.34
CA VAL A 222 31.96 16.02 13.33
C VAL A 222 33.25 16.36 12.57
N SER A 223 34.04 17.31 13.09
CA SER A 223 35.34 17.65 12.52
C SER A 223 36.33 16.50 12.72
N SER A 224 37.07 16.15 11.66
CA SER A 224 38.09 15.10 11.69
C SER A 224 39.32 15.45 12.54
N GLU A 225 39.44 16.70 13.01
CA GLU A 225 40.52 17.13 13.90
C GLU A 225 40.23 16.84 15.38
N ALA A 226 39.02 16.35 15.70
CA ALA A 226 38.57 16.06 17.07
C ALA A 226 38.53 14.55 17.41
N ILE A 227 39.12 13.70 16.57
CA ILE A 227 39.30 12.25 16.77
C ILE A 227 40.80 11.96 16.74
#